data_AF-A0A2V4I0N4-F1
#
_entry.id   AF-A0A2V4I0N4-F1
#
_cell.length_a   1.000
_cell.length_b   1.000
_cell.length_c   1.000
_cell.angle_alpha   90.00
_cell.angle_beta   90.00
_cell.angle_gamma   90.00
#
_symmetry.space_group_name_H-M   'P 1'
#
loop_
_entity.id
_entity.type
_entity.pdbx_description
1 polymer ?
#
loop_
_entity_poly.entity_id
_entity_poly.type
_entity_poly.pdbx_seq_one_letter_code
_entity_poly.pdbx_strand_id
1 'polypeptide(L)'
;MTDKASLFRPEAIAARVINWLDEIVLIRPVSFSMLTFIAVLLAAMVVVLFIYESYTKRSTVVGQLVPSSELIRVHSPQHGVVLERFVEEGHKVDRGAPLFRLSSERFSESRLEQASASEKLLQRRCSLNDELIKQEQLQAEDRLSLQSKLASLHREQATLAHR
;
A
#
# COMPACT_ATOMS: atom_id res chain seq x y z
N MET A 1 -67.94 78.95 46.30
CA MET A 1 -67.34 80.19 46.83
C MET A 1 -67.12 80.02 48.33
N THR A 2 -65.93 79.64 48.75
CA THR A 2 -65.26 80.27 49.91
C THR A 2 -63.84 79.75 49.93
N ASP A 3 -62.97 80.64 49.48
CA ASP A 3 -61.53 80.54 49.45
C ASP A 3 -61.03 80.28 50.87
N LYS A 4 -60.41 79.11 51.09
CA LYS A 4 -59.87 78.71 52.38
C LYS A 4 -58.57 79.49 52.56
N ALA A 5 -58.71 80.74 52.97
CA ALA A 5 -57.64 81.69 53.19
C ALA A 5 -56.46 80.99 53.86
N SER A 6 -55.33 80.98 53.14
CA SER A 6 -54.07 80.38 53.58
C SER A 6 -53.64 81.05 54.88
N LEU A 7 -53.97 80.42 56.02
CA LEU A 7 -53.67 80.88 57.38
C LEU A 7 -52.16 80.95 57.68
N PHE A 8 -51.34 80.44 56.76
CA PHE A 8 -49.89 80.41 56.89
C PHE A 8 -49.26 80.92 55.59
N ARG A 9 -48.26 81.79 55.76
CA ARG A 9 -47.41 82.27 54.67
C ARG A 9 -46.65 81.08 54.07
N PRO A 10 -46.67 80.85 52.76
CA PRO A 10 -46.04 79.67 52.16
C PRO A 10 -44.54 79.59 52.47
N GLU A 11 -43.84 80.73 52.65
CA GLU A 11 -42.42 80.71 53.04
C GLU A 11 -42.20 80.13 54.44
N ALA A 12 -43.17 80.30 55.37
CA ALA A 12 -43.08 79.76 56.73
C ALA A 12 -43.38 78.25 56.79
N ILE A 13 -44.23 77.73 55.89
CA ILE A 13 -44.46 76.28 55.75
C ILE A 13 -43.23 75.63 55.11
N ALA A 14 -42.65 76.26 54.07
CA ALA A 14 -41.44 75.78 53.41
C ALA A 14 -40.23 75.73 54.35
N ALA A 15 -40.06 76.73 55.23
CA ALA A 15 -38.98 76.74 56.22
C ALA A 15 -39.19 75.78 57.40
N ARG A 16 -40.44 75.34 57.66
CA ARG A 16 -40.80 74.38 58.72
C ARG A 16 -40.76 72.93 58.25
N VAL A 17 -40.62 72.68 56.94
CA VAL A 17 -40.08 71.41 56.45
C VAL A 17 -38.59 71.39 56.80
N ILE A 18 -38.36 71.15 58.08
CA ILE A 18 -37.08 70.77 58.63
C ILE A 18 -36.73 69.47 57.91
N ASN A 19 -35.82 69.58 56.93
CA ASN A 19 -35.16 68.46 56.28
C ASN A 19 -34.31 67.73 57.35
N TRP A 20 -34.99 67.02 58.26
CA TRP A 20 -34.40 66.19 59.31
C TRP A 20 -33.90 64.87 58.74
N LEU A 21 -34.43 64.45 57.60
CA LEU A 21 -33.65 63.59 56.73
C LEU A 21 -32.60 64.52 56.16
N ASP A 22 -31.44 64.52 56.82
CA ASP A 22 -30.15 64.68 56.16
C ASP A 22 -30.33 64.02 54.81
N GLU A 23 -30.62 64.84 53.80
CA GLU A 23 -30.64 64.39 52.45
C GLU A 23 -29.20 63.93 52.34
N ILE A 24 -29.02 62.61 52.39
CA ILE A 24 -27.84 61.98 51.86
C ILE A 24 -27.97 62.33 50.39
N VAL A 25 -27.67 63.59 50.06
CA VAL A 25 -26.93 63.98 48.91
C VAL A 25 -25.73 63.08 49.08
N LEU A 26 -25.89 61.87 48.56
CA LEU A 26 -24.84 61.13 47.95
C LEU A 26 -24.43 62.11 46.86
N ILE A 27 -23.62 63.11 47.28
CA ILE A 27 -22.61 63.72 46.49
C ILE A 27 -21.80 62.48 46.19
N ARG A 28 -22.23 61.72 45.19
CA ARG A 28 -21.44 60.73 44.54
C ARG A 28 -20.62 61.66 43.70
N PRO A 29 -19.46 62.17 44.20
CA PRO A 29 -18.68 63.07 43.39
C PRO A 29 -18.52 62.33 42.07
N VAL A 30 -18.63 63.05 40.96
CA VAL A 30 -18.42 62.46 39.63
C VAL A 30 -17.14 61.63 39.59
N SER A 31 -16.15 61.95 40.44
CA SER A 31 -14.98 61.14 40.79
C SER A 31 -15.28 59.70 41.23
N PHE A 32 -16.24 59.44 42.12
CA PHE A 32 -16.65 58.09 42.52
C PHE A 32 -17.33 57.34 41.37
N SER A 33 -18.12 58.03 40.54
CA SER A 33 -18.70 57.42 39.34
C SER A 33 -17.63 57.10 38.30
N MET A 34 -16.65 57.99 38.10
CA MET A 34 -15.47 57.75 37.25
C MET A 34 -14.62 56.58 37.78
N LEU A 35 -14.36 56.55 39.08
CA LEU A 35 -13.62 55.47 39.73
C LEU A 35 -14.35 54.12 39.55
N THR A 36 -15.67 54.12 39.71
CA THR A 36 -16.51 52.94 39.45
C THR A 36 -16.42 52.52 37.98
N PHE A 37 -16.49 53.47 37.04
CA PHE A 37 -16.39 53.19 35.62
C PHE A 37 -15.02 52.59 35.25
N ILE A 38 -13.93 53.15 35.78
CA ILE A 38 -12.58 52.63 35.60
C ILE A 38 -12.45 51.22 36.19
N ALA A 39 -12.98 50.99 37.39
CA ALA A 39 -12.96 49.67 38.02
C ALA A 39 -13.74 48.63 37.20
N VAL A 40 -14.91 48.99 36.69
CA VAL A 40 -15.71 48.13 35.80
C VAL A 40 -14.99 47.87 34.48
N LEU A 41 -14.35 48.88 33.88
CA LEU A 41 -13.57 48.72 32.66
C LEU A 41 -12.40 47.76 32.86
N LEU A 42 -11.69 47.89 33.98
CA LEU A 42 -10.56 47.04 34.33
C LEU A 42 -11.01 45.60 34.61
N ALA A 43 -12.11 45.43 35.34
CA ALA A 43 -12.73 44.11 35.54
C ALA A 43 -13.18 43.48 34.22
N ALA A 44 -13.81 44.25 33.33
CA ALA A 44 -14.21 43.78 32.00
C ALA A 44 -13.00 43.37 31.15
N MET A 45 -11.91 44.16 31.18
CA MET A 45 -10.66 43.82 30.52
C MET A 45 -10.09 42.50 31.04
N VAL A 46 -10.10 42.27 32.35
CA VAL A 46 -9.69 40.98 32.93
C VAL A 46 -10.60 39.85 32.44
N VAL A 47 -11.92 40.00 32.48
CA VAL A 47 -12.85 38.97 31.99
C VAL A 47 -12.62 38.65 30.51
N VAL A 48 -12.43 39.68 29.69
CA VAL A 48 -12.04 39.55 28.29
C VAL A 48 -10.74 38.77 28.19
N LEU A 49 -9.69 39.16 28.91
CA LEU A 49 -8.44 38.42 28.93
C LEU A 49 -8.65 36.95 29.30
N PHE A 50 -9.44 36.61 30.32
CA PHE A 50 -9.73 35.21 30.66
C PHE A 50 -10.48 34.44 29.57
N ILE A 51 -11.34 35.11 28.78
CA ILE A 51 -12.06 34.48 27.66
C ILE A 51 -11.13 34.29 26.46
N TYR A 52 -10.35 35.30 26.11
CA TYR A 52 -9.38 35.28 25.00
C TYR A 52 -8.12 34.46 25.34
N GLU A 53 -7.81 34.33 26.62
CA GLU A 53 -6.88 33.37 27.23
C GLU A 53 -7.57 32.00 27.37
N SER A 54 -8.35 31.63 26.36
CA SER A 54 -8.49 30.24 26.00
C SER A 54 -7.12 29.76 25.54
N TYR A 55 -6.30 29.43 26.53
CA TYR A 55 -5.01 28.79 26.38
C TYR A 55 -5.26 27.50 25.61
N THR A 56 -5.10 27.58 24.29
CA THR A 56 -4.98 26.41 23.43
C THR A 56 -3.82 25.65 24.01
N LYS A 57 -4.14 24.67 24.86
CA LYS A 57 -3.19 23.76 25.43
C LYS A 57 -2.67 22.97 24.23
N ARG A 58 -1.65 23.52 23.58
CA ARG A 58 -1.00 22.94 22.41
C ARG A 58 -0.19 21.78 22.94
N SER A 59 -0.88 20.68 23.22
CA SER A 59 -0.24 19.41 23.42
C SER A 59 0.30 19.04 22.06
N THR A 60 1.61 19.24 21.88
CA THR A 60 2.35 18.65 20.77
C THR A 60 2.27 17.15 20.97
N VAL A 61 1.22 16.56 20.41
CA VAL A 61 1.11 15.11 20.35
C VAL A 61 2.19 14.68 19.38
N VAL A 62 3.20 13.97 19.87
CA VAL A 62 4.17 13.28 19.04
C VAL A 62 3.42 12.11 18.40
N GLY A 63 2.66 12.42 17.35
CA GLY A 63 1.99 11.44 16.52
C GLY A 63 2.94 11.04 15.40
N GLN A 64 3.13 9.74 15.23
CA GLN A 64 3.78 9.23 14.03
C GLN A 64 2.73 9.22 12.92
N LEU A 65 3.05 9.82 11.77
CA LEU A 65 2.25 9.63 10.55
C LEU A 65 2.41 8.18 10.12
N VAL A 66 1.48 7.33 10.56
CA VAL A 66 1.35 5.97 10.05
C VAL A 66 0.51 6.08 8.78
N PRO A 67 1.03 5.65 7.62
CA PRO A 67 0.26 5.63 6.38
C PRO A 67 -1.05 4.87 6.59
N SER A 68 -2.18 5.48 6.23
CA SER A 68 -3.51 4.87 6.34
C SER A 68 -3.72 3.72 5.34
N SER A 69 -2.86 3.63 4.33
CA SER A 69 -2.80 2.50 3.42
C SER A 69 -1.98 1.40 4.06
N GLU A 70 -2.61 0.25 4.32
CA GLU A 70 -1.93 -1.01 4.63
C GLU A 70 -0.65 -1.13 3.80
N LEU A 71 0.49 -1.26 4.50
CA LEU A 71 1.78 -1.44 3.87
C LEU A 71 1.83 -2.85 3.27
N ILE A 72 1.23 -3.04 2.09
CA ILE A 72 1.24 -4.32 1.39
C ILE A 72 2.63 -4.51 0.79
N ARG A 73 3.45 -5.30 1.49
CA ARG A 73 4.72 -5.78 0.94
C ARG A 73 4.41 -6.79 -0.16
N VAL A 74 4.53 -6.35 -1.42
CA VAL A 74 4.39 -7.22 -2.59
C VAL A 74 5.66 -8.05 -2.72
N HIS A 75 5.59 -9.31 -2.31
CA HIS A 75 6.66 -10.28 -2.50
C HIS A 75 6.54 -10.94 -3.88
N SER A 76 7.67 -11.21 -4.52
CA SER A 76 7.68 -12.02 -5.74
C SER A 76 7.22 -13.45 -5.40
N PRO A 77 6.26 -14.02 -6.14
CA PRO A 77 5.81 -15.40 -5.93
C PRO A 77 6.89 -16.44 -6.27
N GLN A 78 7.94 -16.07 -7.01
CA GLN A 78 9.01 -16.96 -7.41
C GLN A 78 10.39 -16.27 -7.30
N HIS A 79 11.41 -17.03 -6.89
CA HIS A 79 12.79 -16.58 -6.96
C HIS A 79 13.19 -16.43 -8.42
N GLY A 80 13.75 -15.28 -8.79
CA GLY A 80 14.12 -14.95 -10.16
C GLY A 80 14.99 -13.71 -10.22
N VAL A 81 15.66 -13.52 -11.35
CA VAL A 81 16.49 -12.33 -11.61
C VAL A 81 15.59 -11.22 -12.15
N VAL A 82 15.72 -10.00 -11.62
CA VAL A 82 14.99 -8.84 -12.14
C VAL A 82 15.58 -8.47 -13.51
N LEU A 83 14.80 -8.65 -14.58
CA LEU A 83 15.24 -8.31 -15.94
C LEU A 83 15.06 -6.82 -16.22
N GLU A 84 13.89 -6.30 -15.86
CA GLU A 84 13.51 -4.92 -16.17
C GLU A 84 12.66 -4.35 -15.03
N ARG A 85 13.00 -3.11 -14.66
CA ARG A 85 12.34 -2.32 -13.62
C ARG A 85 11.52 -1.24 -14.29
N PHE A 86 10.19 -1.29 -14.14
CA PHE A 86 9.28 -0.34 -14.79
C PHE A 86 8.89 0.85 -13.91
N VAL A 87 9.26 0.84 -12.62
CA VAL A 87 8.83 1.84 -11.63
C VAL A 87 9.98 2.26 -10.71
N GLU A 88 10.16 3.57 -10.55
CA GLU A 88 11.12 4.24 -9.64
C GLU A 88 10.56 4.46 -8.24
N GLU A 89 11.45 4.51 -7.25
CA GLU A 89 11.09 4.82 -5.88
C GLU A 89 10.39 6.18 -5.82
N GLY A 90 9.19 6.23 -5.24
CA GLY A 90 8.36 7.44 -5.14
C GLY A 90 7.37 7.66 -6.28
N HIS A 91 7.34 6.80 -7.30
CA HIS A 91 6.37 6.91 -8.39
C HIS A 91 4.98 6.39 -7.97
N LYS A 92 3.92 7.13 -8.34
CA LYS A 92 2.53 6.73 -8.04
C LYS A 92 2.10 5.64 -9.01
N VAL A 93 1.73 4.47 -8.49
CA VAL A 93 1.32 3.30 -9.29
C VAL A 93 -0.15 2.97 -9.08
N ASP A 94 -0.86 2.71 -10.17
CA ASP A 94 -2.26 2.28 -10.14
C ASP A 94 -2.38 0.76 -9.97
N ARG A 95 -3.53 0.29 -9.49
CA ARG A 95 -3.80 -1.13 -9.29
C ARG A 95 -3.66 -1.90 -10.61
N GLY A 96 -2.74 -2.86 -10.65
CA GLY A 96 -2.49 -3.71 -11.83
C GLY A 96 -1.34 -3.24 -12.73
N ALA A 97 -0.67 -2.12 -12.39
CA ALA A 97 0.51 -1.70 -13.12
C ALA A 97 1.68 -2.69 -12.92
N PRO A 98 2.40 -3.06 -13.99
CA PRO A 98 3.57 -3.94 -13.87
C PRO A 98 4.73 -3.19 -13.18
N LEU A 99 5.18 -3.69 -12.03
CA LEU A 99 6.28 -3.09 -11.26
C LEU A 99 7.65 -3.60 -11.73
N PHE A 100 7.76 -4.93 -11.86
CA PHE A 100 9.00 -5.63 -12.20
C PHE A 100 8.71 -6.78 -13.16
N ARG A 101 9.54 -6.94 -14.18
CA ARG A 101 9.57 -8.16 -15.00
C ARG A 101 10.70 -9.03 -14.46
N LEU A 102 10.31 -10.15 -13.88
CA LEU A 102 11.22 -11.14 -13.32
C LEU A 102 11.46 -12.21 -14.39
N SER A 103 12.73 -12.50 -14.70
CA SER A 103 13.06 -13.80 -15.28
C SER A 103 12.99 -14.78 -14.14
N SER A 104 11.99 -15.65 -14.14
CA SER A 104 12.18 -16.91 -13.43
C SER A 104 13.18 -17.71 -14.27
N GLU A 105 14.47 -17.47 -14.03
CA GLU A 105 15.49 -18.47 -14.24
C GLU A 105 15.28 -19.59 -13.20
N ARG A 106 14.11 -20.24 -13.29
CA ARG A 106 14.15 -21.69 -13.33
C ARG A 106 14.90 -21.98 -14.62
N PHE A 107 16.23 -21.88 -14.55
CA PHE A 107 17.17 -22.51 -15.43
C PHE A 107 16.72 -23.96 -15.41
N SER A 108 15.85 -24.28 -16.35
CA SER A 108 15.02 -25.46 -16.25
C SER A 108 15.99 -26.62 -16.22
N GLU A 109 16.08 -27.35 -15.10
CA GLU A 109 16.63 -28.69 -15.11
C GLU A 109 15.99 -29.48 -16.27
N SER A 110 14.73 -29.19 -16.61
CA SER A 110 14.08 -29.75 -17.80
C SER A 110 14.70 -29.36 -19.15
N ARG A 111 15.42 -28.24 -19.31
CA ARG A 111 16.11 -27.93 -20.58
C ARG A 111 17.47 -28.63 -20.68
N LEU A 112 18.18 -28.76 -19.56
CA LEU A 112 19.39 -29.60 -19.48
C LEU A 112 19.04 -31.10 -19.62
N GLU A 113 17.92 -31.53 -19.05
CA GLU A 113 17.36 -32.88 -19.25
C GLU A 113 16.82 -33.08 -20.66
N GLN A 114 16.17 -32.09 -21.29
CA GLN A 114 15.73 -32.20 -22.68
C GLN A 114 16.90 -32.22 -23.67
N ALA A 115 17.97 -31.47 -23.40
CA ALA A 115 19.19 -31.49 -24.22
C ALA A 115 19.93 -32.83 -24.09
N SER A 116 20.04 -33.39 -22.87
CA SER A 116 20.63 -34.72 -22.69
C SER A 116 19.72 -35.85 -23.19
N ALA A 117 18.40 -35.67 -23.18
CA ALA A 117 17.46 -36.61 -23.78
C ALA A 117 17.55 -36.63 -25.32
N SER A 118 17.73 -35.47 -25.97
CA SER A 118 17.88 -35.42 -27.44
C SER A 118 19.18 -36.08 -27.90
N GLU A 119 20.29 -35.91 -27.17
CA GLU A 119 21.55 -36.60 -27.44
C GLU A 119 21.42 -38.12 -27.29
N LYS A 120 20.76 -38.60 -26.23
CA LYS A 120 20.50 -40.03 -26.02
C LYS A 120 19.61 -40.61 -27.12
N LEU A 121 18.63 -39.86 -27.62
CA LEU A 121 17.77 -40.28 -28.73
C LEU A 121 18.55 -40.40 -30.05
N LEU A 122 19.45 -39.47 -30.33
CA LEU A 122 20.31 -39.53 -31.53
C LEU A 122 21.27 -40.72 -31.47
N GLN A 123 21.93 -40.93 -30.34
CA GLN A 123 22.81 -42.09 -30.15
C GLN A 123 22.06 -43.41 -30.34
N ARG A 124 20.84 -43.52 -29.79
CA ARG A 124 20.03 -44.73 -29.93
C ARG A 124 19.59 -44.95 -31.37
N ARG A 125 19.28 -43.89 -32.11
CA ARG A 125 18.98 -43.99 -33.54
C ARG A 125 20.18 -44.48 -34.35
N CYS A 126 21.37 -43.94 -34.11
CA CYS A 126 22.59 -44.39 -34.80
C CYS A 126 22.88 -45.87 -34.51
N SER A 127 22.82 -46.27 -33.24
CA SER A 127 23.05 -47.67 -32.85
C SER A 127 22.08 -48.64 -33.49
N LEU A 128 20.78 -48.28 -33.57
CA LEU A 128 19.77 -49.13 -34.22
C LEU A 128 20.01 -49.25 -35.73
N ASN A 129 20.47 -48.18 -36.37
CA ASN A 129 20.76 -48.20 -37.79
C ASN A 129 21.99 -49.08 -38.11
N ASP A 130 23.03 -49.01 -37.28
CA ASP A 130 24.20 -49.88 -37.40
C ASP A 130 23.85 -51.36 -37.19
N GLU A 131 22.93 -51.64 -36.26
CA GLU A 131 22.44 -53.00 -36.02
C GLU A 131 21.63 -53.54 -37.21
N LEU A 132 20.80 -52.69 -37.83
CA LEU A 132 20.06 -53.04 -39.04
C LEU A 132 21.00 -53.40 -40.20
N ILE A 133 22.03 -52.58 -40.43
CA ILE A 133 23.03 -52.83 -41.49
C ILE A 133 23.77 -54.14 -41.26
N LYS A 134 24.18 -54.43 -40.01
CA LYS A 134 24.82 -55.71 -39.66
C LYS A 134 23.90 -56.90 -39.91
N GLN A 135 22.62 -56.75 -39.58
CA GLN A 135 21.65 -57.83 -39.78
C GLN A 135 21.42 -58.12 -41.27
N GLU A 136 21.38 -57.09 -42.12
CA GLU A 136 21.29 -57.26 -43.57
C GLU A 136 22.51 -57.98 -44.16
N GLN A 137 23.71 -57.64 -43.69
CA GLN A 137 24.95 -58.31 -44.11
C GLN A 137 24.94 -59.80 -43.74
N LEU A 138 24.56 -60.13 -42.50
CA LEU A 138 24.46 -61.53 -42.06
C LEU A 138 23.42 -62.30 -42.88
N GLN A 139 22.26 -61.70 -43.16
CA GLN A 139 21.24 -62.33 -44.00
C GLN A 139 21.72 -62.56 -45.44
N ALA A 140 22.52 -61.66 -46.00
CA ALA A 140 23.11 -61.83 -47.32
C ALA A 140 24.12 -62.98 -47.35
N GLU A 141 24.99 -63.08 -46.35
CA GLU A 141 25.94 -64.18 -46.19
C GLU A 141 25.24 -65.52 -46.01
N ASP A 142 24.21 -65.58 -45.15
CA ASP A 142 23.41 -66.78 -44.93
C ASP A 142 22.74 -67.24 -46.23
N ARG A 143 22.18 -66.31 -47.01
CA ARG A 143 21.59 -66.62 -48.32
C ARG A 143 22.61 -67.21 -49.29
N LEU A 144 23.80 -66.63 -49.37
CA LEU A 144 24.87 -67.14 -50.22
C LEU A 144 25.31 -68.55 -49.77
N SER A 145 25.41 -68.79 -48.47
CA SER A 145 25.76 -70.11 -47.92
C SER A 145 24.69 -71.17 -48.19
N LEU A 146 23.40 -70.80 -48.15
CA LEU A 146 22.30 -71.69 -48.47
C LEU A 146 22.27 -72.01 -49.97
N GLN A 147 22.54 -71.02 -50.82
CA GLN A 147 22.63 -71.22 -52.26
C GLN A 147 23.81 -72.14 -52.63
N SER A 148 24.97 -71.98 -51.99
CA SER A 148 26.12 -72.86 -52.24
C SER A 148 25.84 -74.30 -51.79
N LYS A 149 25.14 -74.49 -50.66
CA LYS A 149 24.66 -75.81 -50.22
C LYS A 149 23.65 -76.44 -51.18
N LEU A 150 22.70 -75.67 -51.70
CA LEU A 150 21.77 -76.17 -52.72
C LEU A 150 22.50 -76.57 -54.00
N ALA A 151 23.50 -75.80 -54.42
CA ALA A 151 24.31 -76.12 -55.59
C ALA A 151 25.15 -77.40 -55.40
N SER A 152 25.73 -77.61 -54.21
CA SER A 152 26.47 -78.85 -53.91
C SER A 152 25.55 -80.07 -53.87
N LEU A 153 24.37 -79.96 -53.25
CA LEU A 153 23.38 -81.04 -53.21
C LEU A 153 22.85 -81.40 -54.59
N HIS A 154 22.58 -80.41 -55.46
CA HIS A 154 22.21 -80.69 -56.86
C HIS A 154 23.32 -81.40 -57.63
N ARG A 155 24.59 -81.04 -57.40
CA ARG A 155 25.72 -81.75 -58.02
C ARG A 155 25.79 -83.20 -57.55
N GLU A 156 25.58 -83.46 -56.25
CA GLU A 156 25.53 -84.83 -55.70
C GLU A 156 24.39 -85.66 -56.27
N GLN A 157 23.20 -85.07 -56.46
CA GLN A 157 22.09 -85.76 -57.12
C GLN A 157 22.40 -86.09 -58.59
N ALA A 158 23.04 -85.18 -59.31
CA ALA A 158 23.41 -85.40 -60.71
C ALA A 158 24.46 -86.51 -60.87
N THR A 159 25.42 -86.63 -59.95
CA THR A 159 26.37 -87.76 -59.95
C THR A 159 25.72 -89.10 -59.59
N LEU A 160 24.69 -89.10 -58.74
CA LEU A 160 23.95 -90.33 -58.41
C LEU A 160 23.02 -90.78 -59.53
N ALA A 161 22.47 -89.87 -60.33
CA ALA A 161 21.60 -90.19 -61.47
C ALA A 161 22.35 -90.76 -62.69
N HIS A 162 23.69 -90.64 -62.71
CA HIS A 162 24.53 -91.14 -63.81
C HIS A 162 25.21 -92.48 -63.51
N ARG A 163 24.83 -93.15 -62.41
CA ARG A 163 25.26 -94.49 -62.00
C ARG A 163 24.13 -95.49 -62.16
#